data_AF-A0A844KMG4-F1
#
_entry.id   AF-A0A844KMG4-F1
#
_cell.length_a   1.000
_cell.length_b   1.000
_cell.length_c   1.000
_cell.angle_alpha   90.00
_cell.angle_beta   90.00
_cell.angle_gamma   90.00
#
_symmetry.space_group_name_H-M   'P 1'
#
loop_
_entity.id
_entity.type
_entity.pdbx_description
1 polymer ?
#
loop_
_entity_poly.entity_id
_entity_poly.type
_entity_poly.pdbx_seq_one_letter_code
_entity_poly.pdbx_strand_id
1 'polypeptide(L)'
;MLSCPNCGGNLKFDIPSQQLSCEHCHTLFDPYDFDGKTSDAEESKTFDGDYEVTIFTCPQCGGEILSTDNAAAGFCSFCGASTILYSRISHEKRPNYIIPFQKTKEQCKEAYARRMKHSIFAPKELRDPSYIDSFRGIYMPYWAFYISQKGSLSLNGKKTSRRGDYIITDHYALTGDLDAYYKGLSYDASSSFDDNISEELAPYNLKGMKAFTPAYLSGFYADTSDVDAKVYQGDAEYTASAETTERIASDGTFADFTMDTIRPEQLHTKTETIDSTMFPVWFLSYRQKDRVAYATVNGQTGLVVADIPIDPKRYLLGSLLLAIPIFALLAWSAFLQPSSLVMTTLLLSLLSIGVYCYECVSIHQKDTGANDRGKMFIQSKKASAADKPKTPEAQPEPAAKTNPLGWILPLCAAVLSFGVWFLHPVSDLYYYGAAILSMAAILVSFISIIHAYNLLSTRRLPQFDKQGGDDRA
;
A
#
# COMPACT_ATOMS: atom_id res chain seq x y z
N MET A 1 8.81 -16.75 25.15
CA MET A 1 7.59 -16.30 25.88
C MET A 1 8.03 -15.40 27.03
N LEU A 2 7.21 -14.42 27.41
CA LEU A 2 7.43 -13.63 28.63
C LEU A 2 6.57 -14.19 29.76
N SER A 3 7.22 -14.85 30.72
CA SER A 3 6.55 -15.49 31.85
C SER A 3 6.44 -14.52 33.03
N CYS A 4 5.24 -14.42 33.60
CA CYS A 4 5.01 -13.59 34.77
C CYS A 4 5.78 -14.16 35.98
N PRO A 5 6.62 -13.35 36.66
CA PRO A 5 7.38 -13.82 37.83
C PRO A 5 6.49 -14.15 39.04
N ASN A 6 5.25 -13.63 39.07
CA ASN A 6 4.33 -13.82 40.19
C ASN A 6 3.50 -15.12 40.07
N CYS A 7 3.03 -15.47 38.87
CA CYS A 7 2.12 -16.60 38.67
C CYS A 7 2.48 -17.54 37.51
N GLY A 8 3.57 -17.27 36.78
CA GLY A 8 3.97 -18.05 35.59
C GLY A 8 3.09 -17.82 34.34
N GLY A 9 2.03 -17.00 34.44
CA GLY A 9 1.14 -16.69 33.32
C GLY A 9 1.81 -15.88 32.20
N ASN A 10 1.18 -15.82 31.03
CA ASN A 10 1.69 -15.08 29.88
C ASN A 10 1.56 -13.56 30.08
N LEU A 11 2.63 -12.81 29.81
CA LEU A 11 2.65 -11.35 29.80
C LEU A 11 2.43 -10.83 28.39
N LYS A 12 1.43 -9.99 28.19
CA LYS A 12 1.16 -9.31 26.91
C LYS A 12 1.34 -7.81 27.05
N PHE A 13 1.77 -7.15 25.99
CA PHE A 13 1.83 -5.69 25.99
C PHE A 13 0.41 -5.12 25.96
N ASP A 14 0.07 -4.37 27.00
CA ASP A 14 -1.21 -3.69 27.16
C ASP A 14 -1.11 -2.26 26.63
N ILE A 15 -1.91 -1.98 25.60
CA ILE A 15 -1.86 -0.71 24.86
C ILE A 15 -2.25 0.48 25.74
N PRO A 16 -3.35 0.44 26.53
CA PRO A 16 -3.73 1.58 27.38
C PRO A 16 -2.69 1.92 28.46
N SER A 17 -2.16 0.91 29.17
CA SER A 17 -1.16 1.14 30.24
C SER A 17 0.25 1.36 29.71
N GLN A 18 0.54 0.98 28.46
CA GLN A 18 1.89 0.95 27.88
C GLN A 18 2.86 0.06 28.67
N GLN A 19 2.32 -0.96 29.37
CA GLN A 19 3.04 -1.90 30.23
C GLN A 19 2.76 -3.34 29.81
N LEU A 20 3.56 -4.29 30.30
CA LEU A 20 3.25 -5.71 30.18
C LEU A 20 2.21 -6.09 31.23
N SER A 21 1.05 -6.58 30.80
CA SER A 21 -0.02 -7.06 31.66
C SER A 21 -0.07 -8.59 31.66
N CYS A 22 -0.16 -9.18 32.86
CA CYS A 22 -0.42 -10.60 33.00
C CYS A 22 -1.91 -10.91 32.79
N GLU A 23 -2.23 -11.84 31.90
CA GLU A 23 -3.63 -12.22 31.66
C GLU A 23 -4.29 -12.93 32.85
N HIS A 24 -3.49 -13.49 33.76
CA HIS A 24 -3.99 -14.26 34.89
C HIS A 24 -4.09 -13.46 36.19
N CYS A 25 -3.00 -12.79 36.61
CA CYS A 25 -2.97 -12.05 37.87
C CYS A 25 -3.07 -10.52 37.70
N HIS A 26 -3.17 -10.03 36.46
CA HIS A 26 -3.33 -8.61 36.11
C HIS A 26 -2.24 -7.66 36.65
N THR A 27 -1.11 -8.21 37.09
CA THR A 27 0.06 -7.41 37.50
C THR A 27 0.68 -6.78 36.26
N LEU A 28 1.06 -5.50 36.40
CA LEU A 28 1.72 -4.72 35.36
C LEU A 28 3.22 -4.68 35.61
N PHE A 29 4.00 -4.74 34.53
CA PHE A 29 5.46 -4.65 34.56
C PHE A 29 5.97 -3.72 33.47
N ASP A 30 7.15 -3.13 33.68
CA ASP A 30 7.79 -2.33 32.64
C ASP A 30 8.33 -3.26 31.53
N PRO A 31 8.08 -2.99 30.23
CA PRO A 31 8.64 -3.77 29.13
C PRO A 31 10.17 -3.94 29.17
N TYR A 32 10.90 -2.98 29.75
CA TYR A 32 12.36 -3.04 29.86
C TYR A 32 12.85 -3.96 30.99
N ASP A 33 12.01 -4.33 31.96
CA ASP A 33 12.41 -5.24 33.06
C ASP A 33 12.78 -6.65 32.57
N PHE A 34 12.34 -6.99 31.35
CA PHE A 34 12.53 -8.31 30.72
C PHE A 34 13.56 -8.30 29.59
N ASP A 35 14.23 -7.18 29.31
CA ASP A 35 15.28 -7.14 28.27
C ASP A 35 16.46 -8.02 28.72
N GLY A 36 16.79 -9.04 27.92
CA GLY A 36 17.84 -10.02 28.21
C GLY A 36 17.49 -11.14 29.20
N LYS A 37 16.25 -11.24 29.71
CA LYS A 37 15.82 -12.27 30.68
C LYS A 37 14.68 -13.16 30.16
N THR A 38 14.94 -13.98 29.14
CA THR A 38 13.90 -14.85 28.56
C THR A 38 14.37 -16.28 28.28
N SER A 39 13.43 -17.23 28.37
CA SER A 39 13.57 -18.56 27.80
C SER A 39 13.17 -18.50 26.32
N ASP A 40 14.14 -18.68 25.43
CA ASP A 40 13.90 -18.70 23.99
C ASP A 40 13.10 -19.94 23.59
N ALA A 41 12.42 -19.88 22.44
CA ALA A 41 11.98 -21.10 21.77
C ALA A 41 13.24 -21.77 21.19
N GLU A 42 13.44 -23.06 21.47
CA GLU A 42 14.57 -23.78 20.89
C GLU A 42 14.38 -23.86 19.37
N GLU A 43 15.31 -23.23 18.63
CA GLU A 43 15.39 -23.34 17.18
C GLU A 43 16.10 -24.63 16.82
N SER A 44 15.42 -25.47 16.04
CA SER A 44 16.06 -26.60 15.38
C SER A 44 15.82 -26.50 13.87
N LYS A 45 16.91 -26.62 13.12
CA LYS A 45 16.86 -26.78 11.67
C LYS A 45 16.83 -28.27 11.38
N THR A 46 15.68 -28.78 10.97
CA THR A 46 15.54 -30.15 10.53
C THR A 46 15.63 -30.21 9.01
N PHE A 47 16.45 -31.13 8.52
CA PHE A 47 16.61 -31.41 7.10
C PHE A 47 15.73 -32.62 6.78
N ASP A 48 14.55 -32.40 6.18
CA ASP A 48 13.70 -33.49 5.69
C ASP A 48 13.70 -33.50 4.17
N GLY A 49 14.46 -34.43 3.59
CA GLY A 49 14.44 -34.82 2.18
C GLY A 49 14.96 -33.80 1.17
N ASP A 50 14.42 -32.57 1.15
CA ASP A 50 14.69 -31.52 0.17
C ASP A 50 14.32 -30.09 0.67
N TYR A 51 13.81 -29.92 1.90
CA TYR A 51 13.36 -28.61 2.41
C TYR A 51 13.96 -28.28 3.78
N GLU A 52 14.52 -27.07 3.91
CA GLU A 52 14.93 -26.49 5.20
C GLU A 52 13.70 -25.84 5.85
N VAL A 53 13.20 -26.44 6.92
CA VAL A 53 12.09 -25.88 7.72
C VAL A 53 12.63 -25.51 9.09
N THR A 54 12.39 -24.26 9.50
CA THR A 54 12.75 -23.83 10.86
C THR A 54 11.60 -24.15 11.80
N ILE A 55 11.85 -25.05 12.75
CA ILE A 55 10.87 -25.47 13.75
C ILE A 55 11.24 -24.85 15.10
N PHE A 56 10.25 -24.21 15.72
CA PHE A 56 10.37 -23.62 17.06
C PHE A 56 9.51 -24.37 18.06
N THR A 57 10.06 -24.70 19.23
CA THR A 57 9.26 -25.37 20.28
C THR A 57 8.57 -24.33 21.18
N CYS A 58 7.25 -24.42 21.32
CA CYS A 58 6.49 -23.52 22.19
C CYS A 58 6.88 -23.74 23.67
N PRO A 59 7.35 -22.71 24.38
CA PRO A 59 7.78 -22.84 25.77
C PRO A 59 6.63 -23.09 26.76
N GLN A 60 5.37 -22.84 26.35
CA GLN A 60 4.20 -23.02 27.22
C GLN A 60 3.63 -24.44 27.17
N CYS A 61 3.56 -25.04 25.97
CA CYS A 61 2.88 -26.33 25.77
C CYS A 61 3.75 -27.41 25.10
N GLY A 62 4.98 -27.08 24.68
CA GLY A 62 5.86 -27.99 23.96
C GLY A 62 5.47 -28.25 22.50
N GLY A 63 4.40 -27.63 21.99
CA GLY A 63 3.98 -27.79 20.60
C GLY A 63 4.93 -27.12 19.61
N GLU A 64 5.13 -27.74 18.46
CA GLU A 64 5.98 -27.23 17.37
C GLU A 64 5.30 -26.08 16.62
N ILE A 65 6.04 -24.99 16.41
CA ILE A 65 5.62 -23.80 15.69
C ILE A 65 6.42 -23.76 14.39
N LEU A 66 5.72 -23.94 13.28
CA LEU A 66 6.26 -23.76 11.94
C LEU A 66 6.23 -22.26 11.62
N SER A 67 7.38 -21.69 11.31
CA SER A 67 7.52 -20.25 11.08
C SER A 67 8.31 -19.96 9.81
N THR A 68 8.05 -18.81 9.20
CA THR A 68 8.86 -18.29 8.11
C THR A 68 10.21 -17.79 8.64
N ASP A 69 11.19 -17.62 7.76
CA ASP A 69 12.52 -17.14 8.14
C ASP A 69 12.53 -15.71 8.67
N ASN A 70 11.53 -14.91 8.28
CA ASN A 70 11.44 -13.51 8.67
C ASN A 70 10.64 -13.27 9.94
N ALA A 71 9.79 -14.21 10.39
CA ALA A 71 8.94 -13.97 11.55
C ALA A 71 9.76 -13.80 12.84
N ALA A 72 9.47 -12.71 13.56
CA ALA A 72 10.05 -12.32 14.85
C ALA A 72 9.12 -12.70 16.02
N ALA A 73 7.81 -12.61 15.82
CA ALA A 73 6.83 -12.98 16.83
C ALA A 73 5.58 -13.59 16.18
N GLY A 74 5.02 -14.60 16.84
CA GLY A 74 3.81 -15.29 16.40
C GLY A 74 3.04 -15.91 17.56
N PHE A 75 2.06 -16.74 17.23
CA PHE A 75 1.21 -17.41 18.20
C PHE A 75 1.28 -18.92 18.00
N CYS A 76 1.36 -19.66 19.10
CA CYS A 76 1.31 -21.11 19.06
C CYS A 76 -0.08 -21.57 18.58
N SER A 77 -0.13 -22.37 17.52
CA SER A 77 -1.38 -22.93 16.98
C SER A 77 -2.10 -23.88 17.95
N PHE A 78 -1.38 -24.45 18.92
CA PHE A 78 -1.94 -25.39 19.90
C PHE A 78 -2.58 -24.70 21.11
N CYS A 79 -1.87 -23.76 21.74
CA CYS A 79 -2.31 -23.14 23.00
C CYS A 79 -2.62 -21.64 22.89
N GLY A 80 -2.40 -21.02 21.73
CA GLY A 80 -2.63 -19.59 21.52
C GLY A 80 -1.63 -18.66 22.20
N ALA A 81 -0.57 -19.19 22.82
CA ALA A 81 0.44 -18.40 23.50
C ALA A 81 1.26 -17.56 22.51
N SER A 82 1.38 -16.26 22.80
CA SER A 82 2.32 -15.37 22.09
C SER A 82 3.75 -15.83 22.32
N THR A 83 4.47 -16.09 21.24
CA THR A 83 5.85 -16.57 21.26
C THR A 83 6.72 -15.63 20.44
N ILE A 84 7.69 -15.02 21.12
CA ILE A 84 8.76 -14.24 20.48
C ILE A 84 9.87 -15.23 20.12
N LEU A 85 10.34 -15.17 18.87
CA LEU A 85 11.37 -16.03 18.32
C LEU A 85 12.71 -15.29 18.48
N TYR A 86 13.35 -15.39 19.67
CA TYR A 86 14.51 -14.53 19.96
C TYR A 86 15.69 -14.84 19.07
N SER A 87 15.91 -16.10 18.66
CA SER A 87 16.96 -16.48 17.71
C SER A 87 16.91 -15.72 16.38
N ARG A 88 15.73 -15.18 16.00
CA ARG A 88 15.54 -14.33 14.80
C ARG A 88 15.82 -12.85 15.03
N ILE A 89 15.84 -12.42 16.28
CA ILE A 89 15.98 -11.01 16.71
C ILE A 89 17.28 -10.80 17.51
N SER A 90 18.00 -11.87 17.85
CA SER A 90 19.35 -11.83 18.38
C SER A 90 20.32 -11.82 17.20
N HIS A 91 21.38 -11.01 17.27
CA HIS A 91 22.40 -10.82 16.23
C HIS A 91 22.09 -9.73 15.18
N GLU A 92 21.88 -10.05 13.90
CA GLU A 92 22.00 -9.06 12.81
C GLU A 92 20.72 -8.23 12.53
N LYS A 93 19.54 -8.77 12.85
CA LYS A 93 18.24 -8.16 12.52
C LYS A 93 17.53 -7.52 13.71
N ARG A 94 18.24 -7.27 14.83
CA ARG A 94 17.64 -6.59 15.99
C ARG A 94 17.32 -5.14 15.61
N PRO A 95 16.05 -4.70 15.69
CA PRO A 95 15.71 -3.30 15.46
C PRO A 95 16.37 -2.39 16.51
N ASN A 96 16.66 -1.15 16.11
CA ASN A 96 17.15 -0.12 17.02
C ASN A 96 15.99 0.47 17.83
N TYR A 97 14.85 0.72 17.17
CA TYR A 97 13.71 1.40 17.78
C TYR A 97 12.38 0.73 17.45
N ILE A 98 11.35 1.09 18.21
CA ILE A 98 9.97 0.66 18.03
C ILE A 98 9.02 1.81 18.35
N ILE A 99 7.93 1.91 17.61
CA ILE A 99 6.78 2.74 17.99
C ILE A 99 5.77 1.81 18.67
N PRO A 100 5.55 1.90 19.99
CA PRO A 100 4.55 1.04 20.65
C PRO A 100 3.15 1.33 20.10
N PHE A 101 2.31 0.29 19.99
CA PHE A 101 0.89 0.47 19.73
C PHE A 101 0.28 1.52 20.68
N GLN A 102 -0.50 2.45 20.13
CA GLN A 102 -1.25 3.47 20.88
C GLN A 102 -2.76 3.32 20.70
N LYS A 103 -3.20 2.79 19.56
CA LYS A 103 -4.60 2.54 19.24
C LYS A 103 -4.97 1.11 19.58
N THR A 104 -5.99 0.92 20.42
CA THR A 104 -6.51 -0.41 20.74
C THR A 104 -7.22 -1.03 19.52
N LYS A 105 -7.50 -2.32 19.60
CA LYS A 105 -8.23 -3.04 18.55
C LYS A 105 -9.62 -2.43 18.34
N GLU A 106 -10.29 -2.02 19.41
CA GLU A 106 -11.61 -1.39 19.40
C GLU A 106 -11.57 -0.04 18.66
N GLN A 107 -10.58 0.79 18.96
CA GLN A 107 -10.38 2.08 18.27
C GLN A 107 -10.05 1.88 16.78
N CYS A 108 -9.32 0.82 16.44
CA CYS A 108 -9.10 0.42 15.05
C CYS A 108 -10.42 0.07 14.34
N LYS A 109 -11.27 -0.76 14.96
CA LYS A 109 -12.59 -1.13 14.40
C LYS A 109 -13.46 0.10 14.17
N GLU A 110 -13.48 1.04 15.11
CA GLU A 110 -14.22 2.30 14.97
C GLU A 110 -13.68 3.18 13.84
N ALA A 111 -12.37 3.31 13.70
CA ALA A 111 -11.75 4.04 12.60
C ALA A 111 -12.12 3.42 11.25
N TYR A 112 -11.99 2.10 11.13
CA TYR A 112 -12.37 1.35 9.94
C TYR A 112 -13.86 1.49 9.59
N ALA A 113 -14.75 1.36 10.58
CA ALA A 113 -16.18 1.52 10.39
C ALA A 113 -16.56 2.93 9.86
N ARG A 114 -15.89 3.98 10.36
CA ARG A 114 -16.05 5.35 9.84
C ARG A 114 -15.64 5.47 8.38
N ARG A 115 -14.53 4.82 7.98
CA ARG A 115 -14.09 4.76 6.57
C ARG A 115 -15.13 4.04 5.71
N MET A 116 -15.62 2.88 6.15
CA MET A 116 -16.60 2.07 5.40
C MET A 116 -17.99 2.74 5.26
N LYS A 117 -18.34 3.68 6.14
CA LYS A 117 -19.55 4.49 6.03
C LYS A 117 -19.55 5.36 4.76
N HIS A 118 -18.39 5.85 4.35
CA HIS A 118 -18.24 6.71 3.17
C HIS A 118 -18.09 5.90 1.87
N SER A 119 -17.75 4.62 1.97
CA SER A 119 -17.54 3.73 0.82
C SER A 119 -18.86 3.11 0.33
N ILE A 120 -19.80 3.92 -0.15
CA ILE A 120 -21.18 3.51 -0.49
C ILE A 120 -21.29 2.28 -1.41
N PHE A 121 -20.31 2.08 -2.30
CA PHE A 121 -20.29 0.97 -3.26
C PHE A 121 -19.50 -0.25 -2.79
N ALA A 122 -18.93 -0.24 -1.59
CA ALA A 122 -18.21 -1.39 -1.04
C ALA A 122 -19.16 -2.59 -0.83
N PRO A 123 -18.67 -3.84 -0.98
CA PRO A 123 -19.38 -5.06 -0.60
C PRO A 123 -19.94 -5.03 0.84
N LYS A 124 -20.96 -5.86 1.11
CA LYS A 124 -21.60 -5.94 2.44
C LYS A 124 -20.69 -6.61 3.46
N GLU A 125 -19.91 -7.57 3.00
CA GLU A 125 -19.01 -8.42 3.76
C GLU A 125 -17.92 -7.58 4.45
N LEU A 126 -17.45 -6.50 3.81
CA LEU A 126 -16.51 -5.54 4.41
C LEU A 126 -17.10 -4.73 5.58
N ARG A 127 -18.41 -4.83 5.82
CA ARG A 127 -19.10 -4.19 6.96
C ARG A 127 -19.54 -5.20 8.01
N ASP A 128 -19.28 -6.48 7.79
CA ASP A 128 -19.68 -7.53 8.72
C ASP A 128 -18.84 -7.44 10.00
N PRO A 129 -19.48 -7.29 11.19
CA PRO A 129 -18.77 -7.25 12.46
C PRO A 129 -17.86 -8.46 12.70
N SER A 130 -18.25 -9.66 12.24
CA SER A 130 -17.45 -10.88 12.42
C SER A 130 -16.12 -10.82 11.67
N TYR A 131 -16.12 -10.24 10.47
CA TYR A 131 -14.90 -9.98 9.70
C TYR A 131 -14.06 -8.89 10.35
N ILE A 132 -14.69 -7.81 10.81
CA ILE A 132 -14.01 -6.70 11.50
C ILE A 132 -13.37 -7.19 12.82
N ASP A 133 -13.92 -8.20 13.47
CA ASP A 133 -13.32 -8.78 14.67
C ASP A 133 -12.00 -9.53 14.41
N SER A 134 -11.70 -9.84 13.15
CA SER A 134 -10.48 -10.57 12.75
C SER A 134 -9.23 -9.70 12.55
N PHE A 135 -9.30 -8.38 12.80
CA PHE A 135 -8.10 -7.52 12.83
C PHE A 135 -7.01 -8.11 13.75
N ARG A 136 -5.78 -8.18 13.24
CA ARG A 136 -4.59 -8.64 13.97
C ARG A 136 -3.60 -7.50 14.10
N GLY A 137 -2.97 -7.36 15.26
CA GLY A 137 -1.91 -6.38 15.44
C GLY A 137 -0.58 -7.01 15.01
N ILE A 138 0.14 -6.30 14.15
CA ILE A 138 1.40 -6.72 13.56
C ILE A 138 2.40 -5.56 13.73
N TYR A 139 3.63 -5.87 14.11
CA TYR A 139 4.76 -4.96 13.96
C TYR A 139 5.43 -5.21 12.62
N MET A 140 5.46 -4.17 11.78
CA MET A 140 6.15 -4.21 10.50
C MET A 140 7.52 -3.54 10.58
N PRO A 141 8.56 -4.08 9.93
CA PRO A 141 9.88 -3.48 9.92
C PRO A 141 9.91 -2.30 8.94
N TYR A 142 10.54 -1.21 9.37
CA TYR A 142 10.74 0.02 8.59
C TYR A 142 12.18 0.51 8.74
N TRP A 143 12.71 1.10 7.67
CA TRP A 143 13.95 1.88 7.70
C TRP A 143 13.62 3.34 7.97
N ALA A 144 14.26 3.94 8.98
CA ALA A 144 14.16 5.36 9.27
C ALA A 144 15.46 6.07 8.85
N PHE A 145 15.38 6.90 7.80
CA PHE A 145 16.50 7.64 7.23
C PHE A 145 16.61 9.03 7.85
N TYR A 146 17.82 9.41 8.24
CA TYR A 146 18.13 10.75 8.74
C TYR A 146 19.00 11.46 7.73
N ILE A 147 18.48 12.54 7.16
CA ILE A 147 19.10 13.22 6.03
C ILE A 147 19.46 14.64 6.42
N SER A 148 20.70 15.02 6.13
CA SER A 148 21.18 16.39 6.29
C SER A 148 21.39 17.03 4.92
N GLN A 149 21.16 18.34 4.88
CA GLN A 149 21.48 19.19 3.75
C GLN A 149 22.12 20.44 4.33
N LYS A 150 23.45 20.55 4.16
CA LYS A 150 24.25 21.62 4.73
C LYS A 150 25.24 22.16 3.73
N GLY A 151 25.15 23.46 3.44
CA GLY A 151 26.11 24.14 2.58
C GLY A 151 25.55 25.39 1.93
N SER A 152 26.42 26.07 1.19
CA SER A 152 26.03 27.24 0.39
C SER A 152 25.14 26.81 -0.78
N LEU A 153 24.01 27.48 -0.91
CA LEU A 153 23.06 27.35 -1.99
C LEU A 153 23.24 28.52 -2.98
N SER A 154 23.30 28.20 -4.26
CA SER A 154 23.33 29.19 -5.35
C SER A 154 22.39 28.75 -6.46
N LEU A 155 21.38 29.57 -6.71
CA LEU A 155 20.31 29.33 -7.68
C LEU A 155 20.21 30.49 -8.66
N ASN A 156 19.79 30.20 -9.88
CA ASN A 156 19.47 31.25 -10.86
C ASN A 156 17.98 31.58 -10.76
N GLY A 157 17.69 32.87 -10.57
CA GLY A 157 16.34 33.42 -10.56
C GLY A 157 16.15 34.44 -11.68
N LYS A 158 14.92 34.55 -12.20
CA LYS A 158 14.53 35.61 -13.13
C LYS A 158 13.26 36.33 -12.67
N LYS A 159 13.20 37.64 -12.91
CA LYS A 159 12.00 38.46 -12.70
C LYS A 159 11.66 39.17 -14.01
N THR A 160 10.44 38.95 -14.51
CA THR A 160 9.96 39.58 -15.73
C THR A 160 9.01 40.72 -15.40
N SER A 161 9.28 41.91 -15.92
CA SER A 161 8.44 43.09 -15.77
C SER A 161 8.16 43.75 -17.11
N ARG A 162 7.03 44.46 -17.22
CA ARG A 162 6.65 45.20 -18.43
C ARG A 162 6.81 46.69 -18.20
N ARG A 163 7.56 47.37 -19.08
CA ARG A 163 7.71 48.84 -19.06
C ARG A 163 7.36 49.39 -20.45
N GLY A 164 6.12 49.82 -20.63
CA GLY A 164 5.57 50.20 -21.94
C GLY A 164 5.44 48.99 -22.86
N ASP A 165 6.10 49.04 -24.02
CA ASP A 165 6.13 47.95 -25.00
C ASP A 165 7.29 46.96 -24.80
N TYR A 166 8.17 47.21 -23.82
CA TYR A 166 9.29 46.35 -23.52
C TYR A 166 8.95 45.31 -22.44
N ILE A 167 9.32 44.06 -22.69
CA ILE A 167 9.40 42.98 -21.69
C ILE A 167 10.84 42.92 -21.22
N ILE A 168 11.09 43.28 -19.96
CA ILE A 168 12.42 43.27 -19.35
C ILE A 168 12.50 42.03 -18.46
N THR A 169 13.55 41.22 -18.64
CA THR A 169 13.84 40.06 -17.79
C THR A 169 15.15 40.29 -17.07
N ASP A 170 15.08 40.51 -15.77
CA ASP A 170 16.23 40.69 -14.90
C ASP A 170 16.68 39.32 -14.38
N HIS A 171 17.98 39.04 -14.49
CA HIS A 171 18.59 37.79 -14.03
C HIS A 171 19.32 38.01 -12.71
N TYR A 172 19.11 37.11 -11.75
CA TYR A 172 19.65 37.18 -10.41
C TYR A 172 20.35 35.87 -10.04
N ALA A 173 21.48 35.98 -9.34
CA ALA A 173 22.06 34.88 -8.59
C ALA A 173 21.50 34.92 -7.17
N LEU A 174 20.61 33.99 -6.85
CA LEU A 174 20.01 33.82 -5.53
C LEU A 174 20.96 32.97 -4.69
N THR A 175 21.59 33.55 -3.68
CA THR A 175 22.54 32.86 -2.81
C THR A 175 22.02 32.79 -1.38
N GLY A 176 22.32 31.71 -0.68
CA GLY A 176 22.01 31.56 0.75
C GLY A 176 22.77 30.39 1.37
N ASP A 177 22.60 30.20 2.66
CA ASP A 177 23.10 29.03 3.38
C ASP A 177 21.94 28.10 3.71
N LEU A 178 22.07 26.84 3.32
CA LEU A 178 21.11 25.78 3.62
C LEU A 178 21.56 25.03 4.87
N ASP A 179 20.68 24.94 5.86
CA ASP A 179 20.80 24.04 7.01
C ASP A 179 19.44 23.38 7.24
N ALA A 180 19.25 22.23 6.60
CA ALA A 180 18.05 21.42 6.73
C ALA A 180 18.40 20.02 7.26
N TYR A 181 17.50 19.49 8.09
CA TYR A 181 17.65 18.16 8.67
C TYR A 181 16.30 17.45 8.74
N TYR A 182 16.20 16.33 8.02
CA TYR A 182 15.01 15.50 7.92
C TYR A 182 15.15 14.31 8.86
N LYS A 183 14.23 14.21 9.81
CA LYS A 183 14.28 13.19 10.86
C LYS A 183 13.37 12.03 10.53
N GLY A 184 13.99 10.90 10.17
CA GLY A 184 13.37 9.59 10.10
C GLY A 184 12.35 9.43 8.98
N LEU A 185 12.68 9.89 7.76
CA LEU A 185 11.91 9.52 6.58
C LEU A 185 11.82 7.99 6.54
N SER A 186 10.61 7.44 6.54
CA SER A 186 10.39 6.03 6.80
C SER A 186 9.88 5.28 5.57
N TYR A 187 10.54 4.19 5.21
CA TYR A 187 10.13 3.27 4.16
C TYR A 187 10.04 1.86 4.74
N ASP A 188 9.12 1.04 4.26
CA ASP A 188 9.03 -0.32 4.79
C ASP A 188 10.27 -1.13 4.41
N ALA A 189 10.52 -2.17 5.20
CA ALA A 189 11.66 -3.06 5.03
C ALA A 189 11.20 -4.49 4.73
N SER A 190 9.99 -4.65 4.16
CA SER A 190 9.29 -5.93 4.05
C SER A 190 8.74 -6.16 2.66
N SER A 191 9.36 -7.05 1.88
CA SER A 191 8.93 -7.37 0.51
C SER A 191 7.54 -8.00 0.38
N SER A 192 6.98 -8.48 1.49
CA SER A 192 5.62 -9.03 1.58
C SER A 192 4.55 -7.97 1.82
N PHE A 193 4.96 -6.76 2.23
CA PHE A 193 4.08 -5.64 2.50
C PHE A 193 4.25 -4.64 1.35
N ASP A 194 3.14 -4.27 0.73
CA ASP A 194 3.20 -3.49 -0.51
C ASP A 194 3.49 -2.02 -0.26
N ASP A 195 4.45 -1.48 -1.00
CA ASP A 195 4.91 -0.09 -0.93
C ASP A 195 3.73 0.91 -0.95
N ASN A 196 2.72 0.72 -1.82
CA ASN A 196 1.58 1.66 -1.89
C ASN A 196 0.76 1.68 -0.60
N ILE A 197 0.58 0.53 0.06
CA ILE A 197 -0.12 0.49 1.35
C ILE A 197 0.78 1.07 2.45
N SER A 198 2.08 0.76 2.43
CA SER A 198 3.03 1.17 3.46
C SER A 198 3.26 2.68 3.47
N GLU A 199 3.38 3.29 2.30
CA GLU A 199 3.53 4.72 2.07
C GLU A 199 2.28 5.49 2.48
N GLU A 200 1.08 5.03 2.08
CA GLU A 200 -0.18 5.65 2.50
C GLU A 200 -0.43 5.53 4.01
N LEU A 201 0.14 4.52 4.67
CA LEU A 201 0.01 4.30 6.10
C LEU A 201 0.93 5.22 6.92
N ALA A 202 2.02 5.69 6.32
CA ALA A 202 2.85 6.77 6.85
C ALA A 202 2.12 8.11 6.58
N PRO A 203 1.88 8.93 7.61
CA PRO A 203 2.92 9.33 8.56
C PRO A 203 2.80 8.69 9.94
N TYR A 204 3.94 8.26 10.46
CA TYR A 204 4.13 7.93 11.87
C TYR A 204 4.76 9.11 12.61
N ASN A 205 4.38 9.31 13.87
CA ASN A 205 5.05 10.28 14.73
C ASN A 205 6.25 9.62 15.41
N LEU A 206 7.42 9.83 14.81
CA LEU A 206 8.70 9.26 15.23
C LEU A 206 9.20 9.79 16.58
N LYS A 207 8.67 10.92 17.07
CA LYS A 207 8.96 11.38 18.44
C LYS A 207 8.50 10.37 19.50
N GLY A 208 7.54 9.50 19.15
CA GLY A 208 7.06 8.42 20.00
C GLY A 208 7.91 7.14 19.94
N MET A 209 9.03 7.13 19.21
CA MET A 209 9.94 5.98 19.17
C MET A 209 10.58 5.73 20.53
N LYS A 210 10.68 4.45 20.87
CA LYS A 210 11.34 3.92 22.06
C LYS A 210 12.45 2.99 21.65
N ALA A 211 13.47 2.83 22.51
CA ALA A 211 14.49 1.81 22.29
C ALA A 211 13.84 0.43 22.19
N PHE A 212 14.27 -0.35 21.21
CA PHE A 212 13.64 -1.65 20.97
C PHE A 212 13.93 -2.61 22.14
N THR A 213 12.85 -3.16 22.70
CA THR A 213 12.87 -4.38 23.52
C THR A 213 11.87 -5.37 22.92
N PRO A 214 12.21 -6.67 22.80
CA PRO A 214 11.30 -7.69 22.31
C PRO A 214 10.00 -7.79 23.11
N ALA A 215 9.99 -7.30 24.36
CA ALA A 215 8.80 -7.25 25.19
C ALA A 215 7.59 -6.57 24.53
N TYR A 216 7.82 -5.53 23.71
CA TYR A 216 6.76 -4.84 22.97
C TYR A 216 6.07 -5.72 21.94
N LEU A 217 6.72 -6.79 21.46
CA LEU A 217 6.14 -7.72 20.49
C LEU A 217 5.17 -8.72 21.15
N SER A 218 5.19 -8.84 22.47
CA SER A 218 4.33 -9.80 23.15
C SER A 218 2.86 -9.45 23.02
N GLY A 219 2.07 -10.34 22.42
CA GLY A 219 0.67 -10.12 22.07
C GLY A 219 0.45 -9.64 20.64
N PHE A 220 1.51 -9.55 19.82
CA PHE A 220 1.44 -9.13 18.42
C PHE A 220 2.24 -10.06 17.51
N TYR A 221 1.86 -10.12 16.23
CA TYR A 221 2.74 -10.68 15.21
C TYR A 221 3.87 -9.68 14.92
N ALA A 222 5.01 -10.16 14.44
CA ALA A 222 6.08 -9.28 13.99
C ALA A 222 6.93 -9.99 12.95
N ASP A 223 7.39 -9.24 11.95
CA ASP A 223 8.33 -9.71 10.93
C ASP A 223 9.62 -8.88 10.98
N THR A 224 10.76 -9.52 10.76
CA THR A 224 12.06 -8.89 10.57
C THR A 224 12.24 -8.40 9.14
N SER A 225 13.16 -7.46 8.92
CA SER A 225 13.44 -6.93 7.60
C SER A 225 14.02 -7.98 6.65
N ASP A 226 13.60 -7.93 5.39
CA ASP A 226 14.15 -8.72 4.29
C ASP A 226 14.63 -7.86 3.11
N VAL A 227 14.25 -6.57 3.08
CA VAL A 227 14.72 -5.58 2.09
C VAL A 227 15.89 -4.77 2.67
N ASP A 228 16.95 -4.60 1.87
CA ASP A 228 18.12 -3.79 2.23
C ASP A 228 17.79 -2.28 2.19
N ALA A 229 18.28 -1.52 3.17
CA ALA A 229 18.03 -0.08 3.26
C ALA A 229 18.49 0.71 2.02
N LYS A 230 19.52 0.23 1.30
CA LYS A 230 20.01 0.88 0.07
C LYS A 230 18.96 0.96 -1.03
N VAL A 231 17.94 0.10 -1.00
CA VAL A 231 16.83 0.11 -1.97
C VAL A 231 16.07 1.43 -1.94
N TYR A 232 15.86 1.99 -0.74
CA TYR A 232 15.07 3.21 -0.53
C TYR A 232 15.91 4.45 -0.20
N GLN A 233 17.23 4.32 -0.04
CA GLN A 233 18.09 5.46 0.30
C GLN A 233 17.96 6.60 -0.73
N GLY A 234 17.95 6.27 -2.03
CA GLY A 234 17.78 7.26 -3.08
C GLY A 234 16.41 7.96 -3.04
N ASP A 235 15.35 7.25 -2.64
CA ASP A 235 14.02 7.84 -2.48
C ASP A 235 13.96 8.75 -1.27
N ALA A 236 14.58 8.36 -0.17
CA ALA A 236 14.69 9.20 1.01
C ALA A 236 15.40 10.52 0.67
N GLU A 237 16.54 10.44 -0.03
CA GLU A 237 17.30 11.61 -0.48
C GLU A 237 16.52 12.47 -1.49
N TYR A 238 15.79 11.85 -2.41
CA TYR A 238 14.92 12.54 -3.35
C TYR A 238 13.76 13.26 -2.64
N THR A 239 13.06 12.59 -1.75
CA THR A 239 11.94 13.14 -0.97
C THR A 239 12.40 14.33 -0.12
N ALA A 240 13.54 14.20 0.59
CA ALA A 240 14.14 15.32 1.30
C ALA A 240 14.44 16.50 0.36
N SER A 241 15.07 16.23 -0.79
CA SER A 241 15.40 17.25 -1.80
C SER A 241 14.17 17.94 -2.39
N ALA A 242 13.09 17.19 -2.62
CA ALA A 242 11.82 17.70 -3.12
C ALA A 242 11.16 18.62 -2.08
N GLU A 243 11.09 18.21 -0.81
CA GLU A 243 10.57 19.03 0.27
C GLU A 243 11.39 20.32 0.45
N THR A 244 12.72 20.26 0.38
CA THR A 244 13.57 21.47 0.43
C THR A 244 13.28 22.41 -0.72
N THR A 245 13.14 21.86 -1.93
CA THR A 245 12.88 22.63 -3.15
C THR A 245 11.53 23.34 -3.06
N GLU A 246 10.48 22.63 -2.62
CA GLU A 246 9.17 23.21 -2.37
C GLU A 246 9.24 24.29 -1.28
N ARG A 247 9.98 24.02 -0.20
CA ARG A 247 10.16 24.98 0.90
C ARG A 247 10.82 26.27 0.42
N ILE A 248 11.90 26.17 -0.36
CA ILE A 248 12.60 27.32 -0.97
C ILE A 248 11.66 28.08 -1.91
N ALA A 249 10.91 27.37 -2.76
CA ALA A 249 9.95 27.99 -3.68
C ALA A 249 8.80 28.71 -2.95
N SER A 250 8.40 28.19 -1.79
CA SER A 250 7.36 28.79 -0.92
C SER A 250 7.88 29.89 0.02
N ASP A 251 9.19 30.10 0.10
CA ASP A 251 9.78 31.11 0.97
C ASP A 251 9.49 32.51 0.42
N GLY A 252 8.97 33.40 1.27
CA GLY A 252 8.60 34.77 0.88
C GLY A 252 9.78 35.59 0.34
N THR A 253 11.02 35.20 0.64
CA THR A 253 12.24 35.82 0.12
C THR A 253 12.44 35.52 -1.38
N PHE A 254 12.01 34.34 -1.83
CA PHE A 254 12.22 33.86 -3.21
C PHE A 254 10.93 33.78 -4.04
N ALA A 255 9.76 33.93 -3.42
CA ALA A 255 8.44 33.82 -4.07
C ALA A 255 8.24 34.71 -5.30
N ASP A 256 8.93 35.85 -5.37
CA ASP A 256 8.86 36.82 -6.46
C ASP A 256 9.71 36.45 -7.69
N PHE A 257 10.52 35.39 -7.60
CA PHE A 257 11.44 34.96 -8.64
C PHE A 257 10.95 33.66 -9.29
N THR A 258 11.03 33.59 -10.62
CA THR A 258 10.97 32.30 -11.31
C THR A 258 12.37 31.67 -11.23
N MET A 259 12.51 30.59 -10.48
CA MET A 259 13.77 29.87 -10.33
C MET A 259 13.92 28.78 -11.39
N ASP A 260 15.16 28.48 -11.78
CA ASP A 260 15.47 27.27 -12.53
C ASP A 260 15.24 26.01 -11.66
N THR A 261 15.11 24.85 -12.30
CA THR A 261 15.00 23.57 -11.60
C THR A 261 16.20 23.35 -10.68
N ILE A 262 15.95 23.26 -9.37
CA ILE A 262 16.96 22.92 -8.38
C ILE A 262 17.38 21.47 -8.59
N ARG A 263 18.68 21.25 -8.76
CA ARG A 263 19.23 19.89 -8.87
C ARG A 263 19.60 19.35 -7.49
N PRO A 264 19.42 18.04 -7.21
CA PRO A 264 19.76 17.44 -5.92
C PRO A 264 21.21 17.69 -5.49
N GLU A 265 22.16 17.76 -6.43
CA GLU A 265 23.58 18.00 -6.13
C GLU A 265 23.84 19.39 -5.54
N GLN A 266 22.95 20.37 -5.79
CA GLN A 266 23.05 21.72 -5.25
C GLN A 266 22.62 21.81 -3.78
N LEU A 267 21.91 20.80 -3.27
CA LEU A 267 21.38 20.78 -1.91
C LEU A 267 22.33 20.12 -0.90
N HIS A 268 23.44 19.54 -1.36
CA HIS A 268 24.41 18.81 -0.51
C HIS A 268 23.75 17.71 0.34
N THR A 269 22.74 17.05 -0.23
CA THR A 269 21.95 15.99 0.44
C THR A 269 22.85 14.82 0.82
N LYS A 270 22.80 14.43 2.09
CA LYS A 270 23.54 13.27 2.63
C LYS A 270 22.69 12.49 3.62
N THR A 271 22.69 11.17 3.47
CA THR A 271 22.18 10.26 4.49
C THR A 271 23.21 10.13 5.62
N GLU A 272 22.83 10.55 6.83
CA GLU A 272 23.70 10.52 8.02
C GLU A 272 23.66 9.15 8.70
N THR A 273 22.45 8.70 9.02
CA THR A 273 22.19 7.44 9.73
C THR A 273 20.92 6.79 9.19
N ILE A 274 20.87 5.47 9.33
CA ILE A 274 19.71 4.65 8.97
C ILE A 274 19.43 3.75 10.17
N ASP A 275 18.27 3.93 10.79
CA ASP A 275 17.85 3.09 11.92
C ASP A 275 16.88 2.00 11.43
N SER A 276 17.05 0.78 11.94
CA SER A 276 16.05 -0.26 11.82
C SER A 276 14.96 -0.04 12.86
N THR A 277 13.70 0.00 12.44
CA THR A 277 12.56 0.33 13.29
C THR A 277 11.39 -0.62 13.10
N MET A 278 10.51 -0.70 14.09
CA MET A 278 9.28 -1.51 14.03
C MET A 278 8.05 -0.62 14.26
N PHE A 279 7.11 -0.63 13.33
CA PHE A 279 5.91 0.20 13.37
C PHE A 279 4.64 -0.63 13.57
N PRO A 280 3.68 -0.13 14.38
CA PRO A 280 2.48 -0.87 14.73
C PRO A 280 1.42 -0.73 13.64
N VAL A 281 0.88 -1.85 13.19
CA VAL A 281 -0.15 -1.93 12.14
C VAL A 281 -1.25 -2.89 12.60
N TRP A 282 -2.50 -2.43 12.58
CA TRP A 282 -3.64 -3.33 12.60
C TRP A 282 -3.93 -3.79 11.18
N PHE A 283 -3.94 -5.10 10.96
CA PHE A 283 -4.05 -5.70 9.65
C PHE A 283 -5.27 -6.61 9.57
N LEU A 284 -6.02 -6.49 8.48
CA LEU A 284 -7.15 -7.32 8.12
C LEU A 284 -7.03 -7.74 6.65
N SER A 285 -7.31 -9.01 6.38
CA SER A 285 -7.38 -9.53 5.01
C SER A 285 -8.80 -9.99 4.70
N TYR A 286 -9.31 -9.57 3.54
CA TYR A 286 -10.58 -9.99 3.00
C TYR A 286 -10.35 -10.79 1.73
N ARG A 287 -10.55 -12.11 1.81
CA ARG A 287 -10.39 -13.00 0.66
C ARG A 287 -11.68 -13.08 -0.15
N GLN A 288 -11.56 -12.87 -1.45
CA GLN A 288 -12.59 -13.13 -2.44
C GLN A 288 -12.01 -14.01 -3.55
N LYS A 289 -12.41 -15.28 -3.58
CA LYS A 289 -11.91 -16.31 -4.52
C LYS A 289 -10.37 -16.50 -4.40
N ASP A 290 -9.66 -16.21 -5.47
CA ASP A 290 -8.20 -16.29 -5.65
C ASP A 290 -7.48 -14.98 -5.27
N ARG A 291 -8.24 -13.96 -4.84
CA ARG A 291 -7.71 -12.64 -4.52
C ARG A 291 -8.04 -12.17 -3.12
N VAL A 292 -7.24 -11.24 -2.61
CA VAL A 292 -7.33 -10.67 -1.27
C VAL A 292 -7.27 -9.15 -1.34
N ALA A 293 -8.17 -8.48 -0.64
CA ALA A 293 -8.06 -7.06 -0.32
C ALA A 293 -7.51 -6.90 1.10
N TYR A 294 -6.66 -5.91 1.32
CA TYR A 294 -6.13 -5.59 2.64
C TYR A 294 -6.79 -4.34 3.21
N ALA A 295 -7.02 -4.35 4.53
CA ALA A 295 -7.34 -3.17 5.29
C ALA A 295 -6.34 -3.04 6.42
N THR A 296 -5.63 -1.92 6.43
CA THR A 296 -4.63 -1.57 7.43
C THR A 296 -5.05 -0.33 8.19
N VAL A 297 -4.74 -0.31 9.49
CA VAL A 297 -4.92 0.85 10.33
C VAL A 297 -3.63 1.12 11.09
N ASN A 298 -3.15 2.35 10.98
CA ASN A 298 -1.93 2.79 11.65
C ASN A 298 -2.15 2.67 13.17
N GLY A 299 -1.35 1.83 13.84
CA GLY A 299 -1.49 1.51 15.26
C GLY A 299 -1.14 2.68 16.20
N GLN A 300 -0.60 3.78 15.68
CA GLN A 300 -0.31 5.00 16.43
C GLN A 300 -1.36 6.09 16.17
N THR A 301 -1.66 6.39 14.91
CA THR A 301 -2.51 7.52 14.50
C THR A 301 -3.98 7.14 14.32
N GLY A 302 -4.26 5.88 13.94
CA GLY A 302 -5.59 5.42 13.55
C GLY A 302 -5.97 5.73 12.11
N LEU A 303 -5.01 6.17 11.27
CA LEU A 303 -5.21 6.34 9.82
C LEU A 303 -5.58 5.00 9.19
N VAL A 304 -6.61 4.98 8.35
CA VAL A 304 -7.13 3.76 7.69
C VAL A 304 -6.78 3.79 6.22
N VAL A 305 -6.01 2.79 5.78
CA VAL A 305 -5.72 2.51 4.37
C VAL A 305 -6.40 1.18 4.05
N ALA A 306 -7.22 1.15 3.00
CA ALA A 306 -7.94 -0.06 2.66
C ALA A 306 -8.14 -0.17 1.15
N ASP A 307 -7.84 -1.36 0.65
CA ASP A 307 -8.23 -1.85 -0.65
C ASP A 307 -9.75 -2.12 -0.62
N ILE A 308 -10.54 -1.30 -1.32
CA ILE A 308 -12.01 -1.38 -1.30
C ILE A 308 -12.52 -1.75 -2.69
N PRO A 309 -12.80 -3.05 -2.95
CA PRO A 309 -13.49 -3.44 -4.16
C PRO A 309 -14.89 -2.82 -4.23
N ILE A 310 -15.40 -2.68 -5.46
CA ILE A 310 -16.73 -2.17 -5.76
C ILE A 310 -17.69 -3.34 -5.96
N ASP A 311 -18.85 -3.30 -5.31
CA ASP A 311 -19.99 -4.17 -5.62
C ASP A 311 -20.67 -3.65 -6.91
N PRO A 312 -20.63 -4.41 -8.03
CA PRO A 312 -21.17 -3.95 -9.30
C PRO A 312 -22.67 -3.65 -9.25
N LYS A 313 -23.44 -4.40 -8.45
CA LYS A 313 -24.89 -4.21 -8.33
C LYS A 313 -25.19 -2.90 -7.63
N ARG A 314 -24.46 -2.60 -6.54
CA ARG A 314 -24.60 -1.34 -5.80
C ARG A 314 -24.18 -0.14 -6.63
N TYR A 315 -23.08 -0.27 -7.36
CA TYR A 315 -22.61 0.77 -8.26
C TYR A 315 -23.63 1.07 -9.35
N LEU A 316 -24.10 0.05 -10.09
CA LEU A 316 -25.07 0.24 -11.16
C LEU A 316 -26.39 0.84 -10.66
N LEU A 317 -26.90 0.37 -9.52
CA LEU A 317 -28.12 0.91 -8.92
C LEU A 317 -27.94 2.37 -8.47
N GLY A 318 -26.82 2.68 -7.80
CA GLY A 318 -26.53 4.04 -7.36
C GLY A 318 -26.34 5.01 -8.53
N SER A 319 -25.62 4.59 -9.57
CA SER A 319 -25.45 5.38 -10.79
C SER A 319 -26.78 5.60 -11.52
N LEU A 320 -27.66 4.59 -11.57
CA LEU A 320 -28.99 4.75 -12.16
C LEU A 320 -29.84 5.77 -11.39
N LEU A 321 -29.84 5.70 -10.05
CA LEU A 321 -30.57 6.65 -9.21
C LEU A 321 -30.05 8.08 -9.36
N LEU A 322 -28.73 8.25 -9.49
CA LEU A 322 -28.12 9.56 -9.73
C LEU A 322 -28.39 10.07 -11.16
N ALA A 323 -28.53 9.17 -12.14
CA ALA A 323 -28.80 9.53 -13.52
C ALA A 323 -30.20 10.14 -13.72
N ILE A 324 -31.21 9.74 -12.92
CA ILE A 324 -32.58 10.25 -13.04
C ILE A 324 -32.69 11.78 -12.89
N PRO A 325 -32.20 12.42 -11.81
CA PRO A 325 -32.28 13.88 -11.65
C PRO A 325 -31.42 14.61 -12.69
N ILE A 326 -30.25 14.07 -13.04
CA ILE A 326 -29.40 14.63 -14.10
C ILE A 326 -30.14 14.61 -15.43
N PHE A 327 -30.78 13.49 -15.77
CA PHE A 327 -31.59 13.35 -16.97
C PHE A 327 -32.76 14.33 -16.97
N ALA A 328 -33.49 14.47 -15.86
CA ALA A 328 -34.60 15.42 -15.76
C ALA A 328 -34.14 16.88 -15.97
N LEU A 329 -32.98 17.25 -15.41
CA LEU A 329 -32.39 18.59 -15.57
C LEU A 329 -31.91 18.85 -17.01
N LEU A 330 -31.27 17.86 -17.63
CA LEU A 330 -30.80 17.98 -19.02
C LEU A 330 -31.98 17.96 -20.00
N ALA A 331 -32.99 17.11 -19.78
CA ALA A 331 -34.18 17.04 -20.63
C ALA A 331 -34.99 18.34 -20.63
N TRP A 332 -34.92 19.13 -19.55
CA TRP A 332 -35.56 20.43 -19.46
C TRP A 332 -34.93 21.51 -20.37
N SER A 333 -33.64 21.38 -20.70
CA SER A 333 -32.86 22.47 -21.31
C SER A 333 -32.09 22.11 -22.58
N ALA A 334 -31.86 20.82 -22.85
CA ALA A 334 -31.03 20.35 -23.96
C ALA A 334 -31.87 19.64 -25.04
N PHE A 335 -32.08 20.31 -26.17
CA PHE A 335 -32.52 19.65 -27.41
C PHE A 335 -31.27 19.15 -28.16
N LEU A 336 -30.98 17.85 -28.07
CA LEU A 336 -29.89 17.22 -28.80
C LEU A 336 -30.35 16.82 -30.21
N GLN A 337 -29.72 17.39 -31.24
CA GLN A 337 -29.92 16.94 -32.62
C GLN A 337 -29.38 15.50 -32.80
N PRO A 338 -29.98 14.67 -33.67
CA PRO A 338 -29.54 13.28 -33.87
C PRO A 338 -28.06 13.14 -34.26
N SER A 339 -27.54 14.07 -35.05
CA SER A 339 -26.12 14.11 -35.43
C SER A 339 -25.21 14.41 -34.22
N SER A 340 -25.60 15.35 -33.37
CA SER A 340 -24.88 15.68 -32.13
C SER A 340 -24.91 14.52 -31.14
N LEU A 341 -26.03 13.78 -31.06
CA LEU A 341 -26.17 12.59 -30.20
C LEU A 341 -25.18 11.48 -30.60
N VAL A 342 -25.06 11.18 -31.88
CA VAL A 342 -24.11 10.15 -32.35
C VAL A 342 -22.67 10.61 -32.09
N MET A 343 -22.35 11.89 -32.30
CA MET A 343 -21.02 12.43 -32.02
C MET A 343 -20.66 12.36 -30.51
N THR A 344 -21.59 12.66 -29.61
CA THR A 344 -21.30 12.56 -28.16
C THR A 344 -21.13 11.10 -27.72
N THR A 345 -21.95 10.17 -28.22
CA THR A 345 -21.78 8.75 -27.93
C THR A 345 -20.46 8.18 -28.47
N LEU A 346 -20.00 8.66 -29.65
CA LEU A 346 -18.69 8.33 -30.20
C LEU A 346 -17.56 8.76 -29.26
N LEU A 347 -17.57 10.02 -28.80
CA LEU A 347 -16.54 10.54 -27.88
C LEU A 347 -16.53 9.79 -26.54
N LEU A 348 -17.70 9.49 -25.97
CA LEU A 348 -17.82 8.70 -24.74
C LEU A 348 -17.29 7.27 -24.94
N SER A 349 -17.53 6.68 -26.10
CA SER A 349 -17.01 5.35 -26.44
C SER A 349 -15.48 5.35 -26.47
N LEU A 350 -14.86 6.31 -27.16
CA LEU A 350 -13.40 6.46 -27.21
C LEU A 350 -12.79 6.72 -25.83
N LEU A 351 -13.43 7.56 -25.01
CA LEU A 351 -13.01 7.79 -23.64
C LEU A 351 -13.05 6.50 -22.81
N SER A 352 -14.12 5.71 -22.93
CA SER A 352 -14.25 4.44 -22.20
C SER A 352 -13.15 3.44 -22.58
N ILE A 353 -12.74 3.39 -23.84
CA ILE A 353 -11.63 2.56 -24.32
C ILE A 353 -10.31 3.05 -23.69
N GLY A 354 -10.05 4.35 -23.70
CA GLY A 354 -8.84 4.93 -23.10
C GLY A 354 -8.71 4.59 -21.62
N VAL A 355 -9.79 4.74 -20.86
CA VAL A 355 -9.83 4.37 -19.42
C VAL A 355 -9.59 2.87 -19.25
N TYR A 356 -10.29 2.02 -20.01
CA TYR A 356 -10.11 0.56 -19.90
C TYR A 356 -8.67 0.12 -20.20
N CYS A 357 -8.04 0.69 -21.23
CA CYS A 357 -6.65 0.40 -21.58
C CYS A 357 -5.67 0.84 -20.48
N TYR A 358 -5.87 2.03 -19.91
CA TYR A 358 -5.07 2.52 -18.79
C TYR A 358 -5.14 1.57 -17.57
N GLU A 359 -6.36 1.18 -17.19
CA GLU A 359 -6.59 0.22 -16.10
C GLU A 359 -5.90 -1.13 -16.38
N CYS A 360 -5.97 -1.65 -17.62
CA CYS A 360 -5.27 -2.88 -17.99
C CYS A 360 -3.75 -2.80 -17.82
N VAL A 361 -3.15 -1.66 -18.21
CA VAL A 361 -1.70 -1.42 -18.02
C VAL A 361 -1.36 -1.34 -16.52
N SER A 362 -2.17 -0.64 -15.74
CA SER A 362 -2.00 -0.55 -14.28
C SER A 362 -2.08 -1.92 -13.62
N ILE A 363 -3.03 -2.78 -14.05
CA ILE A 363 -3.17 -4.15 -13.53
C ILE A 363 -1.92 -4.95 -13.80
N HIS A 364 -1.38 -4.84 -15.01
CA HIS A 364 -0.17 -5.56 -15.39
C HIS A 364 1.03 -5.14 -14.53
N GLN A 365 1.23 -3.83 -14.32
CA GLN A 365 2.31 -3.32 -13.47
C GLN A 365 2.17 -3.77 -12.01
N LYS A 366 0.94 -3.77 -11.47
CA LYS A 366 0.68 -4.20 -10.09
C LYS A 366 0.85 -5.71 -9.88
N ASP A 367 0.30 -6.53 -10.79
CA ASP A 367 0.42 -8.01 -10.69
C ASP A 367 1.89 -8.48 -10.84
N THR A 368 2.67 -7.82 -11.71
CA THR A 368 4.10 -8.12 -11.87
C THR A 368 4.95 -7.66 -10.68
N GLY A 369 4.43 -6.78 -9.83
CA GLY A 369 5.21 -6.14 -8.77
C GLY A 369 6.23 -5.12 -9.30
N ALA A 370 6.06 -4.64 -10.53
CA ALA A 370 7.01 -3.71 -11.16
C ALA A 370 7.08 -2.33 -10.48
N ASN A 371 6.06 -2.00 -9.68
CA ASN A 371 6.01 -0.76 -8.91
C ASN A 371 6.43 -0.95 -7.45
N ASP A 372 6.80 -2.16 -7.03
CA ASP A 372 7.17 -2.51 -5.65
C ASP A 372 8.67 -2.80 -5.60
N ARG A 373 9.44 -1.90 -4.99
CA ARG A 373 10.90 -1.97 -5.01
C ARG A 373 11.44 -3.07 -4.12
N GLY A 374 10.82 -3.27 -2.96
CA GLY A 374 11.17 -4.34 -2.04
C GLY A 374 11.02 -5.72 -2.69
N LYS A 375 9.91 -5.93 -3.39
CA LYS A 375 9.64 -7.15 -4.15
C LYS A 375 10.58 -7.34 -5.33
N MET A 376 10.87 -6.28 -6.10
CA MET A 376 11.85 -6.33 -7.20
C MET A 376 13.27 -6.65 -6.68
N PHE A 377 13.65 -6.10 -5.54
CA PHE A 377 14.94 -6.40 -4.90
C PHE A 377 15.06 -7.89 -4.55
N ILE A 378 14.03 -8.48 -3.92
CA ILE A 378 14.04 -9.91 -3.60
C ILE A 378 14.02 -10.78 -4.87
N GLN A 379 13.24 -10.42 -5.89
CA GLN A 379 13.20 -11.14 -7.16
C GLN A 379 14.57 -11.13 -7.87
N SER A 380 15.24 -9.97 -7.94
CA SER A 380 16.57 -9.85 -8.54
C SER A 380 17.65 -10.59 -7.76
N LYS A 381 17.57 -10.60 -6.42
CA LYS A 381 18.45 -11.38 -5.55
C LYS A 381 18.27 -12.89 -5.77
N LYS A 382 17.02 -13.36 -5.89
CA LYS A 382 16.72 -14.77 -6.21
C LYS A 382 17.24 -15.17 -7.60
N ALA A 383 17.03 -14.32 -8.61
CA ALA A 383 17.54 -14.55 -9.96
C ALA A 383 19.08 -14.63 -10.00
N SER A 384 19.75 -13.77 -9.23
CA SER A 384 21.23 -13.75 -9.14
C SER A 384 21.79 -14.96 -8.37
N ALA A 385 21.01 -15.55 -7.46
CA ALA A 385 21.39 -16.75 -6.70
C ALA A 385 21.12 -18.06 -7.47
N ALA A 386 20.28 -18.03 -8.50
CA ALA A 386 19.87 -19.19 -9.30
C ALA A 386 20.91 -19.68 -10.32
N ASP A 387 22.12 -19.11 -10.34
CA ASP A 387 23.24 -19.53 -11.20
C ASP A 387 23.87 -20.90 -10.77
N LYS A 388 23.15 -21.69 -9.98
CA LYS A 388 23.41 -23.11 -9.70
C LYS A 388 22.23 -23.95 -10.19
N PRO A 389 22.45 -24.99 -11.01
CA PRO A 389 21.35 -25.73 -11.61
C PRO A 389 20.73 -26.66 -10.56
N LYS A 390 19.47 -26.41 -10.20
CA LYS A 390 18.39 -27.40 -9.87
C LYS A 390 17.24 -26.73 -9.09
N THR A 391 16.46 -25.90 -9.76
CA THR A 391 15.05 -25.72 -9.41
C THR A 391 14.31 -25.35 -10.70
N PRO A 392 13.14 -25.92 -11.01
CA PRO A 392 12.32 -25.41 -12.11
C PRO A 392 12.00 -23.95 -11.78
N GLU A 393 12.45 -23.03 -12.64
CA GLU A 393 12.10 -21.62 -12.52
C GLU A 393 10.57 -21.50 -12.46
N ALA A 394 10.07 -20.85 -11.41
CA ALA A 394 8.67 -20.46 -11.34
C ALA A 394 8.38 -19.58 -12.57
N GLN A 395 7.63 -20.12 -13.52
CA GLN A 395 7.22 -19.36 -14.70
C GLN A 395 6.47 -18.11 -14.22
N PRO A 396 6.74 -16.92 -14.78
CA PRO A 396 5.97 -15.73 -14.44
C PRO A 396 4.49 -16.04 -14.69
N GLU A 397 3.69 -16.02 -13.61
CA GLU A 397 2.27 -16.34 -13.71
C GLU A 397 1.61 -15.41 -14.74
N PRO A 398 0.74 -15.93 -15.62
CA PRO A 398 0.07 -15.12 -16.62
C PRO A 398 -0.73 -14.00 -15.94
N ALA A 399 -0.62 -12.78 -16.49
CA ALA A 399 -1.34 -11.59 -16.02
C ALA A 399 -2.86 -11.85 -15.92
N ALA A 400 -3.55 -11.11 -15.04
CA ALA A 400 -4.97 -11.36 -14.78
C ALA A 400 -5.75 -11.29 -16.10
N LYS A 401 -6.58 -12.29 -16.39
CA LYS A 401 -7.36 -12.35 -17.63
C LYS A 401 -8.39 -11.21 -17.62
N THR A 402 -8.06 -10.11 -18.27
CA THR A 402 -9.01 -9.01 -18.50
C THR A 402 -9.95 -9.39 -19.63
N ASN A 403 -11.21 -8.95 -19.57
CA ASN A 403 -12.23 -9.31 -20.57
C ASN A 403 -12.04 -8.48 -21.84
N PRO A 404 -11.58 -9.05 -22.98
CA PRO A 404 -11.29 -8.26 -24.18
C PRO A 404 -12.54 -7.56 -24.75
N LEU A 405 -13.75 -8.02 -24.39
CA LEU A 405 -14.99 -7.36 -24.77
C LEU A 405 -15.09 -5.91 -24.26
N GLY A 406 -14.34 -5.55 -23.20
CA GLY A 406 -14.33 -4.21 -22.62
C GLY A 406 -13.88 -3.12 -23.58
N TRP A 407 -13.00 -3.41 -24.55
CA TRP A 407 -12.55 -2.44 -25.55
C TRP A 407 -13.04 -2.76 -26.97
N ILE A 408 -13.28 -4.04 -27.30
CA ILE A 408 -13.71 -4.45 -28.65
C ILE A 408 -15.10 -3.91 -28.97
N LEU A 409 -16.07 -4.08 -28.05
CA LEU A 409 -17.44 -3.63 -28.26
C LEU A 409 -17.55 -2.11 -28.42
N PRO A 410 -16.96 -1.27 -27.54
CA PRO A 410 -16.99 0.18 -27.75
C PRO A 410 -16.21 0.60 -29.01
N LEU A 411 -15.16 -0.12 -29.42
CA LEU A 411 -14.47 0.16 -30.68
C LEU A 411 -15.37 -0.11 -31.89
N CYS A 412 -16.04 -1.26 -31.94
CA CYS A 412 -17.02 -1.56 -32.98
C CYS A 412 -18.14 -0.52 -33.02
N ALA A 413 -18.67 -0.13 -31.85
CA ALA A 413 -19.68 0.91 -31.76
C ALA A 413 -19.18 2.28 -32.22
N ALA A 414 -17.94 2.65 -31.89
CA ALA A 414 -17.32 3.90 -32.33
C ALA A 414 -17.19 3.94 -33.86
N VAL A 415 -16.74 2.84 -34.48
CA VAL A 415 -16.66 2.72 -35.94
C VAL A 415 -18.03 2.85 -36.60
N LEU A 416 -19.05 2.19 -36.04
CA LEU A 416 -20.44 2.28 -36.52
C LEU A 416 -21.00 3.71 -36.40
N SER A 417 -20.83 4.36 -35.23
CA SER A 417 -21.25 5.73 -35.00
C SER A 417 -20.55 6.73 -35.92
N PHE A 418 -19.24 6.56 -36.15
CA PHE A 418 -18.49 7.36 -37.12
C PHE A 418 -19.01 7.15 -38.55
N GLY A 419 -19.30 5.91 -38.94
CA GLY A 419 -19.86 5.58 -40.25
C GLY A 419 -21.22 6.23 -40.49
N VAL A 420 -22.14 6.19 -39.51
CA VAL A 420 -23.45 6.84 -39.59
C VAL A 420 -23.31 8.36 -39.65
N TRP A 421 -22.40 8.93 -38.86
CA TRP A 421 -22.13 10.37 -38.88
C TRP A 421 -21.54 10.82 -40.23
N PHE A 422 -20.63 10.06 -40.82
CA PHE A 422 -19.96 10.38 -42.08
C PHE A 422 -20.86 10.22 -43.32
N LEU A 423 -21.69 9.17 -43.35
CA LEU A 423 -22.55 8.85 -44.50
C LEU A 423 -23.83 9.71 -44.56
N HIS A 424 -24.14 10.46 -43.51
CA HIS A 424 -25.31 11.33 -43.41
C HIS A 424 -26.61 10.70 -43.95
N PRO A 425 -27.06 9.55 -43.40
CA PRO A 425 -28.30 8.92 -43.86
C PRO A 425 -29.50 9.85 -43.64
N VAL A 426 -30.47 9.78 -44.56
CA VAL A 426 -31.65 10.67 -44.54
C VAL A 426 -32.62 10.33 -43.38
N SER A 427 -32.63 9.09 -42.92
CA SER A 427 -33.55 8.63 -41.86
C SER A 427 -32.90 8.70 -40.48
N ASP A 428 -33.54 9.41 -39.55
CA ASP A 428 -33.09 9.55 -38.15
C ASP A 428 -32.99 8.22 -37.39
N LEU A 429 -33.71 7.18 -37.84
CA LEU A 429 -33.65 5.83 -37.25
C LEU A 429 -32.23 5.27 -37.21
N TYR A 430 -31.38 5.60 -38.20
CA TYR A 430 -29.99 5.13 -38.23
C TYR A 430 -29.14 5.78 -37.12
N TYR A 431 -29.37 7.06 -36.82
CA TYR A 431 -28.68 7.77 -35.75
C TYR A 431 -29.10 7.24 -34.38
N TYR A 432 -30.41 7.04 -34.16
CA TYR A 432 -30.91 6.47 -32.91
C TYR A 432 -30.44 5.02 -32.71
N GLY A 433 -30.44 4.20 -33.77
CA GLY A 433 -29.91 2.84 -33.73
C GLY A 433 -28.43 2.79 -33.36
N ALA A 434 -27.60 3.62 -33.99
CA ALA A 434 -26.18 3.73 -33.67
C ALA A 434 -25.95 4.20 -32.22
N ALA A 435 -26.69 5.20 -31.76
CA ALA A 435 -26.58 5.70 -30.39
C ALA A 435 -26.98 4.65 -29.35
N ILE A 436 -28.04 3.86 -29.58
CA ILE A 436 -28.47 2.78 -28.68
C ILE A 436 -27.41 1.68 -28.60
N LEU A 437 -26.90 1.23 -29.75
CA LEU A 437 -25.83 0.22 -29.80
C LEU A 437 -24.55 0.71 -29.11
N SER A 438 -24.20 1.98 -29.33
CA SER A 438 -23.06 2.60 -28.66
C SER A 438 -23.25 2.68 -27.15
N MET A 439 -24.45 3.04 -26.68
CA MET A 439 -24.73 3.08 -25.24
C MET A 439 -24.68 1.69 -24.60
N ALA A 440 -25.18 0.66 -25.28
CA ALA A 440 -25.08 -0.72 -24.82
C ALA A 440 -23.62 -1.20 -24.74
N ALA A 441 -22.80 -0.88 -25.75
CA ALA A 441 -21.38 -1.20 -25.77
C ALA A 441 -20.61 -0.48 -24.64
N ILE A 442 -20.91 0.80 -24.40
CA ILE A 442 -20.35 1.59 -23.30
C ILE A 442 -20.73 0.98 -21.95
N LEU A 443 -21.97 0.50 -21.77
CA LEU A 443 -22.39 -0.15 -20.53
C LEU A 443 -21.59 -1.44 -20.25
N VAL A 444 -21.32 -2.25 -21.29
CA VAL A 444 -20.46 -3.44 -21.15
C VAL A 444 -19.01 -3.06 -20.84
N SER A 445 -18.50 -1.99 -21.45
CA SER A 445 -17.19 -1.42 -21.14
C SER A 445 -17.11 -0.99 -19.67
N PHE A 446 -18.11 -0.27 -19.16
CA PHE A 446 -18.16 0.12 -17.74
C PHE A 446 -18.16 -1.06 -16.78
N ILE A 447 -18.93 -2.12 -17.07
CA ILE A 447 -18.89 -3.35 -16.26
C ILE A 447 -17.48 -3.96 -16.28
N SER A 448 -16.82 -3.94 -17.43
CA SER A 448 -15.45 -4.46 -17.59
C SER A 448 -14.43 -3.59 -16.84
N ILE A 449 -14.60 -2.26 -16.84
CA ILE A 449 -13.79 -1.32 -16.05
C ILE A 449 -13.98 -1.57 -14.55
N ILE A 450 -15.21 -1.77 -14.07
CA ILE A 450 -15.45 -2.10 -12.65
C ILE A 450 -14.76 -3.41 -12.28
N HIS A 451 -14.80 -4.41 -13.17
CA HIS A 451 -14.08 -5.66 -12.95
C HIS A 451 -12.55 -5.45 -12.91
N ALA A 452 -12.01 -4.66 -13.83
CA ALA A 452 -10.61 -4.26 -13.86
C ALA A 452 -10.19 -3.52 -12.58
N TYR A 453 -10.99 -2.55 -12.13
CA TYR A 453 -10.79 -1.85 -10.87
C TYR A 453 -10.81 -2.81 -9.67
N ASN A 454 -11.73 -3.78 -9.64
CA ASN A 454 -11.76 -4.78 -8.58
C ASN A 454 -10.52 -5.68 -8.58
N LEU A 455 -9.95 -5.95 -9.76
CA LEU A 455 -8.66 -6.60 -9.88
C LEU A 455 -7.52 -5.69 -9.38
N LEU A 456 -7.56 -4.38 -9.63
CA LEU A 456 -6.56 -3.46 -9.07
C LEU A 456 -6.62 -3.30 -7.56
N SER A 457 -7.84 -3.19 -7.02
CA SER A 457 -8.10 -3.05 -5.59
C SER A 457 -8.02 -4.38 -4.84
N THR A 458 -7.51 -5.42 -5.47
CA THR A 458 -7.22 -6.70 -4.81
C THR A 458 -5.88 -7.21 -5.28
N ARG A 459 -5.37 -8.21 -4.58
CA ARG A 459 -4.06 -8.83 -4.84
C ARG A 459 -4.27 -10.31 -5.01
N ARG A 460 -3.45 -10.96 -5.83
CA ARG A 460 -3.43 -12.43 -5.85
C ARG A 460 -3.00 -12.94 -4.48
N LEU A 461 -3.58 -14.05 -4.08
CA LEU A 461 -2.98 -14.83 -3.01
C LEU A 461 -1.54 -15.17 -3.42
N PRO A 462 -0.54 -15.01 -2.53
CA PRO A 462 0.75 -15.61 -2.77
C PRO A 462 0.52 -17.10 -2.95
N GLN A 463 0.66 -17.60 -4.18
CA GLN A 463 0.67 -19.03 -4.42
C GLN A 463 1.95 -19.54 -3.79
N PHE A 464 1.82 -20.42 -2.80
CA PHE A 464 2.91 -21.33 -2.52
C PHE A 464 3.05 -22.14 -3.81
N ASP A 465 4.24 -22.18 -4.42
CA ASP A 465 4.54 -23.02 -5.58
C ASP A 465 4.39 -24.51 -5.21
N LYS A 466 3.16 -24.95 -4.96
CA LYS A 466 2.77 -26.32 -4.72
C LYS A 466 2.30 -26.89 -6.04
N GLN A 467 3.23 -27.52 -6.75
CA GLN A 467 2.85 -28.57 -7.69
C GLN A 467 2.47 -29.81 -6.86
N GLY A 468 1.18 -30.01 -6.62
CA GLY A 468 0.65 -31.24 -6.03
C GLY A 468 -0.30 -31.01 -4.85
N GLY A 469 -1.58 -30.93 -5.16
CA GLY A 469 -2.69 -30.99 -4.21
C GLY A 469 -3.99 -30.88 -5.00
N ASP A 470 -4.89 -31.86 -4.85
CA ASP A 470 -6.20 -31.84 -5.50
C ASP A 470 -7.01 -30.65 -4.96
N ASP A 471 -7.30 -29.66 -5.81
CA ASP A 471 -8.01 -28.41 -5.47
C ASP A 471 -9.51 -28.63 -5.12
N ARG A 472 -9.89 -29.83 -4.68
CA ARG A 472 -11.27 -30.25 -4.38
C ARG A 472 -11.49 -30.71 -2.93
N ALA A 473 -10.61 -30.35 -2.00
CA ALA A 473 -10.79 -30.63 -0.56
C ALA A 473 -11.35 -29.41 0.20
#